data_AF-A0A1Q4F427-F1
#
_entry.id   AF-A0A1Q4F427-F1
#
_cell.length_a   1.000
_cell.length_b   1.000
_cell.length_c   1.000
_cell.angle_alpha   90.00
_cell.angle_beta   90.00
_cell.angle_gamma   90.00
#
_symmetry.space_group_name_H-M   'P 1'
#
loop_
_entity.id
_entity.type
_entity.pdbx_description
1 polymer ?
#
loop_
_entity_poly.entity_id
_entity_poly.type
_entity_poly.pdbx_seq_one_letter_code
_entity_poly.pdbx_strand_id
1 'polypeptide(L)'
;MKTTSKKQSPQSFTVNIDNIGYDVMVTPIMINDEKRFVIRINNSADHIYAWDEQIQSLRALDDEASVFPATLEKAISDKLMYVMVFP
;
A
#
# COMPACT_ATOMS: atom_id res chain seq x y z
N MET A 1 -0.61 -22.74 16.12
CA MET A 1 0.09 -21.44 16.02
C MET A 1 -0.95 -20.35 15.81
N LYS A 2 -1.03 -19.36 16.69
CA LYS A 2 -1.94 -18.20 16.52
C LYS A 2 -1.14 -17.09 15.83
N THR A 3 -1.27 -16.95 14.52
CA THR A 3 -0.77 -15.78 13.80
C THR A 3 -1.61 -14.58 14.25
N THR A 4 -1.06 -13.78 15.16
CA THR A 4 -1.70 -12.57 15.67
C THR A 4 -1.40 -11.42 14.71
N SER A 5 -2.13 -11.33 13.61
CA SER A 5 -2.05 -10.18 12.71
C SER A 5 -2.67 -8.96 13.39
N LYS A 6 -1.84 -8.06 13.91
CA LYS A 6 -2.26 -6.76 14.43
C LYS A 6 -2.58 -5.85 13.24
N LYS A 7 -3.85 -5.76 12.87
CA LYS A 7 -4.34 -4.87 11.80
C LYS A 7 -4.38 -3.44 12.34
N GLN A 8 -3.64 -2.52 11.74
CA GLN A 8 -3.78 -1.08 12.05
C GLN A 8 -5.02 -0.52 11.35
N SER A 9 -5.49 0.65 11.78
CA SER A 9 -6.65 1.30 11.16
C SER A 9 -6.38 1.53 9.66
N PRO A 10 -7.31 1.13 8.77
CA PRO A 10 -7.19 1.41 7.36
C PRO A 10 -7.19 2.92 7.12
N GLN A 11 -6.37 3.36 6.18
CA GLN A 11 -6.29 4.75 5.74
C GLN A 11 -6.74 4.84 4.29
N SER A 12 -7.58 5.81 3.99
CA SER A 12 -8.06 6.07 2.65
C SER A 12 -7.65 7.47 2.20
N PHE A 13 -7.15 7.58 0.97
CA PHE A 13 -6.82 8.86 0.36
C PHE A 13 -7.01 8.77 -1.16
N THR A 14 -7.29 9.91 -1.78
CA THR A 14 -7.40 10.02 -3.23
C THR A 14 -6.07 10.49 -3.81
N VAL A 15 -5.61 9.82 -4.86
CA VAL A 15 -4.44 10.20 -5.66
C VAL A 15 -4.94 10.67 -7.03
N ASN A 16 -4.51 11.84 -7.48
CA ASN A 16 -4.84 12.34 -8.82
C ASN A 16 -3.64 12.14 -9.75
N ILE A 17 -3.84 11.43 -10.85
CA ILE A 17 -2.81 11.16 -11.87
C ILE A 17 -3.42 11.46 -13.21
N ASP A 18 -2.81 12.34 -13.99
CA ASP A 18 -3.29 12.74 -15.32
C ASP A 18 -4.78 13.14 -15.35
N ASN A 19 -5.23 13.83 -14.29
CA ASN A 19 -6.62 14.25 -14.06
C ASN A 19 -7.62 13.11 -13.82
N ILE A 20 -7.13 11.90 -13.53
CA ILE A 20 -7.91 10.74 -13.09
C ILE A 20 -7.70 10.57 -11.58
N GLY A 21 -8.80 10.56 -10.83
CA GLY A 21 -8.80 10.30 -9.39
C GLY A 21 -8.80 8.79 -9.08
N TYR A 22 -7.90 8.37 -8.23
CA TYR A 22 -7.78 7.01 -7.72
C TYR A 22 -8.03 7.00 -6.22
N ASP A 23 -9.09 6.34 -5.79
CA ASP A 23 -9.38 6.11 -4.38
C ASP A 23 -8.54 4.96 -3.88
N VAL A 24 -7.56 5.26 -3.05
CA VAL A 24 -6.61 4.30 -2.51
C VAL A 24 -6.96 4.03 -1.06
N MET A 25 -7.18 2.77 -0.72
CA MET A 25 -7.30 2.31 0.66
C MET A 25 -6.07 1.47 1.00
N VAL A 26 -5.36 1.86 2.04
CA VAL A 26 -4.19 1.15 2.55
C VAL A 26 -4.49 0.64 3.96
N THR A 27 -4.31 -0.66 4.16
CA THR A 27 -4.38 -1.28 5.48
C THR A 27 -3.02 -1.86 5.85
N PRO A 28 -2.32 -1.28 6.83
CA PRO A 28 -1.11 -1.88 7.36
C PRO A 28 -1.42 -3.18 8.11
N ILE A 29 -0.66 -4.23 7.79
CA ILE A 29 -0.74 -5.55 8.43
C ILE A 29 0.66 -6.02 8.84
N MET A 30 0.71 -6.82 9.90
CA MET A 30 1.94 -7.50 10.33
C MET A 30 1.80 -9.00 10.04
N ILE A 31 2.76 -9.55 9.30
CA ILE A 31 2.86 -10.99 9.02
C ILE A 31 4.28 -11.42 9.38
N ASN A 32 4.42 -12.34 10.35
CA ASN A 32 5.73 -12.83 10.82
C ASN A 32 6.72 -11.69 11.15
N ASP A 33 6.25 -10.67 11.87
CA ASP A 33 7.01 -9.47 12.24
C ASP A 33 7.46 -8.58 11.05
N GLU A 34 7.04 -8.90 9.83
CA GLU A 34 7.22 -8.04 8.65
C GLU A 34 6.00 -7.12 8.47
N LYS A 35 6.27 -5.83 8.25
CA LYS A 35 5.24 -4.86 7.90
C LYS A 35 4.88 -4.99 6.42
N ARG A 36 3.59 -5.20 6.16
CA ARG A 36 3.03 -5.28 4.81
C ARG A 36 1.82 -4.37 4.69
N PHE A 37 1.45 -4.06 3.46
CA PHE A 37 0.34 -3.18 3.13
C PHE A 37 -0.65 -3.92 2.24
N VAL A 38 -1.90 -4.00 2.69
CA VAL A 38 -3.01 -4.37 1.81
C VAL A 38 -3.50 -3.09 1.15
N ILE A 39 -3.47 -3.04 -0.17
CA ILE A 39 -3.84 -1.85 -0.95
C ILE A 39 -4.99 -2.21 -1.88
N ARG A 40 -6.02 -1.38 -1.87
CA ARG A 40 -7.17 -1.44 -2.78
C ARG A 40 -7.27 -0.12 -3.53
N ILE A 41 -7.58 -0.17 -4.83
CA ILE A 41 -7.72 1.02 -5.67
C ILE A 41 -9.08 1.02 -6.34
N ASN A 42 -9.85 2.11 -6.26
CA ASN A 42 -11.14 2.26 -6.96
C ASN A 42 -12.10 1.08 -6.77
N ASN A 43 -12.10 0.49 -5.55
CA ASN A 43 -12.87 -0.70 -5.21
C ASN A 43 -12.47 -2.00 -5.98
N SER A 44 -11.22 -2.09 -6.43
CA SER A 44 -10.60 -3.29 -7.01
C SER A 44 -10.44 -4.42 -5.98
N ALA A 45 -9.80 -5.51 -6.42
CA ALA A 45 -9.26 -6.51 -5.51
C ALA A 45 -8.22 -5.90 -4.55
N ASP A 46 -8.08 -6.56 -3.40
CA ASP A 46 -7.06 -6.27 -2.40
C ASP A 46 -5.74 -6.91 -2.82
N HIS A 47 -4.68 -6.11 -2.86
CA HIS A 47 -3.34 -6.56 -3.24
C HIS A 47 -2.37 -6.36 -2.07
N ILE A 48 -1.41 -7.28 -1.92
CA ILE A 48 -0.45 -7.24 -0.82
C ILE A 48 0.89 -6.74 -1.32
N TYR A 49 1.41 -5.73 -0.63
CA TYR A 49 2.70 -5.13 -0.90
C TYR A 49 3.61 -5.23 0.33
N ALA A 50 4.88 -5.54 0.10
CA ALA A 50 5.94 -5.28 1.06
C ALA A 50 6.39 -3.82 0.93
N TRP A 51 6.86 -3.26 2.03
CA TRP A 51 7.57 -1.99 2.00
C TRP A 51 9.07 -2.24 1.95
N ASP A 52 9.72 -1.67 0.94
CA ASP A 52 11.18 -1.69 0.84
C ASP A 52 11.73 -0.37 1.41
N GLU A 53 12.32 -0.45 2.61
CA GLU A 53 12.91 0.72 3.28
C GLU A 53 14.17 1.25 2.58
N GLN A 54 14.85 0.43 1.79
CA GLN A 54 16.11 0.82 1.13
C GLN A 54 15.84 1.76 -0.04
N ILE A 55 14.76 1.51 -0.78
CA ILE A 55 14.34 2.31 -1.94
C ILE A 55 13.09 3.15 -1.68
N GLN A 56 12.52 3.06 -0.47
CA GLN A 56 11.34 3.80 -0.01
C GLN A 56 10.13 3.61 -0.94
N SER A 57 9.90 2.36 -1.38
CA SER A 57 8.83 2.03 -2.31
C SER A 57 8.06 0.78 -1.90
N LEU A 58 6.86 0.65 -2.44
CA LEU A 58 6.11 -0.59 -2.39
C LEU A 58 6.73 -1.63 -3.33
N ARG A 59 6.66 -2.89 -2.92
CA ARG A 59 7.01 -4.05 -3.74
C ARG A 59 5.84 -5.02 -3.73
N ALA A 60 5.26 -5.28 -4.89
CA ALA A 60 4.18 -6.25 -5.06
C ALA A 60 4.63 -7.64 -4.57
N LEU A 61 3.77 -8.31 -3.78
CA LEU A 61 4.00 -9.69 -3.32
C LEU A 61 3.08 -10.70 -4.01
N ASP A 62 2.08 -10.24 -4.75
CA ASP A 62 1.21 -11.08 -5.56
C ASP A 62 1.34 -10.72 -7.06
N ASP A 63 1.12 -11.71 -7.92
CA ASP A 63 1.31 -11.54 -9.37
C ASP A 63 0.22 -10.64 -9.98
N GLU A 64 -0.92 -10.47 -9.30
CA GLU A 64 -2.01 -9.59 -9.73
C GLU A 64 -1.79 -8.12 -9.32
N ALA A 65 -0.95 -7.87 -8.32
CA ALA A 65 -0.53 -6.57 -7.81
C ALA A 65 0.40 -5.82 -8.78
N SER A 66 0.89 -6.52 -9.81
CA SER A 66 1.85 -6.01 -10.80
C SER A 66 1.24 -5.17 -11.92
N VAL A 67 0.01 -4.66 -11.78
CA VAL A 67 -0.69 -3.94 -12.87
C VAL A 67 -1.07 -2.49 -12.50
N PHE A 68 -0.33 -1.85 -11.60
CA PHE A 68 -0.43 -0.40 -11.46
C PHE A 68 0.50 0.31 -12.44
N PRO A 69 0.04 1.39 -13.09
CA PRO A 69 0.96 2.30 -13.76
C PRO A 69 2.06 2.74 -12.78
N ALA A 70 3.31 2.80 -13.23
CA ALA A 70 4.45 3.17 -12.37
C ALA A 70 4.24 4.53 -11.67
N THR A 71 3.50 5.45 -12.31
CA THR A 71 3.11 6.74 -11.74
C THR A 71 2.19 6.60 -10.52
N LEU A 72 1.29 5.62 -10.52
CA LEU A 72 0.37 5.33 -9.42
C LEU A 72 1.09 4.67 -8.25
N GLU A 73 1.92 3.68 -8.53
CA GLU A 73 2.75 3.04 -7.50
C GLU A 73 3.65 4.07 -6.79
N LYS A 74 4.30 4.95 -7.57
CA LYS A 74 5.12 6.01 -7.02
C LYS A 74 4.30 6.97 -6.16
N ALA A 75 3.16 7.44 -6.63
CA ALA A 75 2.34 8.40 -5.88
C ALA A 75 1.79 7.82 -4.57
N ILE A 76 1.45 6.53 -4.56
CA ILE A 76 1.06 5.81 -3.34
C ILE A 76 2.26 5.69 -2.39
N SER A 77 3.44 5.34 -2.91
CA SER A 77 4.68 5.23 -2.11
C SER A 77 5.06 6.58 -1.47
N ASP A 78 5.01 7.68 -2.23
CA ASP A 78 5.27 9.04 -1.74
C ASP A 78 4.29 9.40 -0.59
N LYS A 79 3.00 9.07 -0.74
CA LYS A 79 1.99 9.29 0.31
C LYS A 79 2.26 8.44 1.55
N LEU A 80 2.60 7.18 1.36
CA LEU A 80 2.92 6.28 2.47
C LEU A 80 4.15 6.71 3.24
N MET A 81 5.17 7.22 2.56
CA MET A 81 6.35 7.79 3.21
C MET A 81 5.98 8.97 4.11
N TYR A 82 5.13 9.89 3.62
CA TYR A 82 4.66 11.03 4.42
C TYR A 82 3.90 10.58 5.68
N VAL A 83 3.02 9.59 5.53
CA VAL A 83 2.21 9.03 6.62
C VAL A 83 3.06 8.24 7.62
N MET A 84 4.07 7.49 7.15
CA MET A 84 4.86 6.59 8.00
C MET A 84 6.02 7.28 8.72
N VAL A 85 6.63 8.29 8.10
CA VAL A 85 7.80 8.98 8.66
C VAL A 85 7.38 10.05 9.67
N PHE A 86 6.16 10.58 9.55
CA PHE A 86 5.62 11.59 10.46
C PHE A 86 4.25 11.16 11.02
N PRO A 87 4.23 10.34 12.09
CA PRO A 87 3.01 10.10 12.87
C PRO A 87 2.56 11.33 13.65
#